data_AF-A0A494T441-F1
#
_entry.id   AF-A0A494T441-F1
#
_cell.length_a   1.000
_cell.length_b   1.000
_cell.length_c   1.000
_cell.angle_alpha   90.00
_cell.angle_beta   90.00
_cell.angle_gamma   90.00
#
_symmetry.space_group_name_H-M   'P 1'
#
loop_
_entity.id
_entity.type
_entity.pdbx_description
1 polymer ?
#
loop_
_entity_poly.entity_id
_entity_poly.type
_entity_poly.pdbx_seq_one_letter_code
_entity_poly.pdbx_strand_id
1 'polypeptide(L)'
;MTGRRGVDVPTAAFEASRQAELIFRDAPDDAVVLEYSAPTEFDIDGAAAVRYSVHASNIAQKFDCDPTKATFDVVATEAFSNAPIAVFMVHTEQGIDGALTIEQVDQIVSTLHRKD
;
A
#
# COMPACT_ATOMS: atom_id res chain seq x y z
N MET A 1 13.64 20.89 6.13
CA MET A 1 13.94 20.66 7.55
C MET A 1 14.29 19.19 7.70
N THR A 2 15.49 18.86 8.18
CA THR A 2 15.97 17.48 8.37
C THR A 2 15.89 17.14 9.86
N GLY A 3 14.86 16.39 10.27
CA GLY A 3 14.77 15.79 11.59
C GLY A 3 14.89 14.28 11.46
N ARG A 4 15.93 13.68 12.06
CA ARG A 4 16.04 12.22 12.15
C ARG A 4 16.11 11.81 13.62
N ARG A 5 15.02 11.19 14.09
CA ARG A 5 14.96 10.04 15.00
C ARG A 5 13.53 9.51 14.94
N GLY A 6 13.35 8.40 14.22
CA GLY A 6 12.06 7.92 13.73
C GLY A 6 11.99 8.12 12.23
N VAL A 7 11.56 7.09 11.50
CA VAL A 7 11.15 7.21 10.09
C VAL A 7 9.97 8.20 10.09
N ASP A 8 9.90 9.16 9.15
CA ASP A 8 8.73 10.04 9.03
C ASP A 8 7.59 9.33 8.27
N VAL A 9 6.36 9.86 8.34
CA VAL A 9 5.19 9.21 7.73
C VAL A 9 5.37 8.94 6.23
N PRO A 10 5.86 9.89 5.39
CA PRO A 10 6.13 9.62 3.99
C PRO A 10 7.18 8.52 3.76
N THR A 11 8.28 8.55 4.50
CA THR A 11 9.34 7.53 4.36
C THR A 11 8.82 6.17 4.79
N ALA A 12 8.00 6.10 5.85
CA ALA A 12 7.44 4.85 6.33
C ALA A 12 6.48 4.24 5.30
N ALA A 13 5.61 5.05 4.68
CA ALA A 13 4.72 4.59 3.63
C ALA A 13 5.50 4.10 2.41
N PHE A 14 6.54 4.83 1.99
CA PHE A 14 7.37 4.44 0.84
C PHE A 14 8.20 3.18 1.10
N GLU A 15 8.85 3.06 2.27
CA GLU A 15 9.62 1.85 2.61
C GLU A 15 8.71 0.62 2.69
N ALA A 16 7.51 0.77 3.27
CA ALA A 16 6.52 -0.29 3.30
C ALA A 16 5.97 -0.64 1.91
N SER A 17 5.77 0.32 1.02
CA SER A 17 5.30 0.03 -0.36
C SER A 17 6.31 -0.81 -1.15
N ARG A 18 7.60 -0.74 -0.83
CA ARG A 18 8.63 -1.59 -1.45
C ARG A 18 8.53 -3.07 -1.08
N GLN A 19 7.71 -3.42 -0.08
CA GLN A 19 7.38 -4.83 0.18
C GLN A 19 6.60 -5.47 -0.99
N ALA A 20 6.03 -4.67 -1.89
CA ALA A 20 5.43 -5.15 -3.14
C ALA A 20 6.41 -6.00 -3.97
N GLU A 21 7.72 -5.70 -3.94
CA GLU A 21 8.73 -6.54 -4.61
C GLU A 21 8.74 -7.96 -4.06
N LEU A 22 8.58 -8.13 -2.74
CA LEU A 22 8.58 -9.45 -2.09
C LEU A 22 7.22 -10.15 -2.21
N ILE A 23 6.14 -9.38 -2.39
CA ILE A 23 4.78 -9.92 -2.51
C ILE A 23 4.53 -10.45 -3.91
N PHE A 24 4.94 -9.70 -4.94
CA PHE A 24 4.57 -9.99 -6.32
C PHE A 24 5.64 -10.72 -7.11
N ARG A 25 6.91 -10.67 -6.67
CA ARG A 25 8.00 -11.36 -7.37
C ARG A 25 8.33 -12.70 -6.75
N ASP A 26 8.39 -13.72 -7.58
CA ASP A 26 8.93 -15.05 -7.21
C ASP A 26 10.47 -15.06 -7.34
N ALA A 27 11.02 -14.23 -8.24
CA ALA A 27 12.46 -14.09 -8.46
C ALA A 27 12.82 -12.66 -8.94
N PRO A 28 14.06 -12.18 -8.71
CA PRO A 28 14.46 -10.81 -9.08
C PRO A 28 14.31 -10.45 -10.57
N ASP A 29 14.46 -11.45 -11.45
CA ASP A 29 14.41 -11.27 -12.91
C ASP A 29 13.08 -11.75 -13.51
N ASP A 30 12.03 -11.90 -12.70
CA ASP A 30 10.73 -12.25 -13.25
C ASP A 30 10.10 -11.09 -14.05
N ALA A 31 9.09 -11.45 -14.83
CA ALA A 31 8.49 -10.53 -15.80
C ALA A 31 7.53 -9.52 -15.16
N VAL A 32 7.39 -9.51 -13.82
CA VAL A 32 6.48 -8.63 -13.10
C VAL A 32 6.92 -7.17 -13.29
N VAL A 33 5.96 -6.30 -13.56
CA VAL A 33 6.16 -4.86 -13.63
C VAL A 33 5.46 -4.22 -12.44
N LEU A 34 6.22 -3.45 -11.65
CA LEU A 34 5.70 -2.68 -10.53
C LEU A 34 5.77 -1.19 -10.83
N GLU A 35 4.62 -0.54 -10.84
CA GLU A 35 4.48 0.89 -11.06
C GLU A 35 4.06 1.55 -9.72
N TYR A 36 4.92 2.43 -9.22
CA TYR A 36 4.70 3.14 -7.97
C TYR A 36 4.06 4.50 -8.24
N SER A 37 2.96 4.81 -7.57
CA SER A 37 2.30 6.11 -7.65
C SER A 37 3.12 7.22 -6.97
N ALA A 38 2.77 8.47 -7.26
CA ALA A 38 3.13 9.58 -6.38
C ALA A 38 2.43 9.42 -5.01
N PRO A 39 3.00 9.95 -3.91
CA PRO A 39 2.33 9.96 -2.62
C PRO A 39 1.05 10.79 -2.69
N THR A 40 0.00 10.30 -2.03
CA THR A 40 -1.22 11.07 -1.75
C THR A 40 -1.25 11.43 -0.28
N GLU A 41 -1.23 12.72 0.02
CA GLU A 41 -1.29 13.25 1.39
C GLU A 41 -2.74 13.54 1.79
N PHE A 42 -3.12 13.17 3.01
CA PHE A 42 -4.45 13.39 3.58
C PHE A 42 -4.40 13.37 5.11
N ASP A 43 -5.54 13.60 5.77
CA ASP A 43 -5.66 13.59 7.22
C ASP A 43 -6.56 12.43 7.70
N ILE A 44 -6.15 11.78 8.79
CA ILE A 44 -6.96 10.83 9.57
C ILE A 44 -7.14 11.41 10.97
N ASP A 45 -8.35 11.85 11.32
CA ASP A 45 -8.68 12.44 12.62
C ASP A 45 -7.74 13.58 13.07
N GLY A 46 -7.29 14.39 12.09
CA GLY A 46 -6.37 15.52 12.29
C GLY A 46 -4.90 15.15 12.42
N ALA A 47 -4.53 13.89 12.15
CA ALA A 47 -3.15 13.45 12.01
C ALA A 47 -2.78 13.28 10.53
N ALA A 48 -1.56 13.68 10.18
CA ALA A 48 -1.06 13.56 8.81
C ALA A 48 -0.92 12.08 8.40
N ALA A 49 -1.45 11.76 7.23
CA ALA A 49 -1.41 10.45 6.62
C ALA A 49 -0.91 10.54 5.17
N VAL A 50 -0.22 9.48 4.73
CA VAL A 50 0.30 9.36 3.37
C VAL A 50 -0.05 8.00 2.81
N ARG A 51 -0.57 7.98 1.59
CA ARG A 51 -0.81 6.76 0.80
C ARG A 51 0.18 6.66 -0.35
N TYR A 52 0.74 5.46 -0.53
CA TYR A 52 1.40 5.02 -1.76
C TYR A 52 0.64 3.84 -2.34
N SER A 53 0.45 3.83 -3.66
CA SER A 53 -0.16 2.72 -4.38
C SER A 53 0.90 2.11 -5.30
N VAL A 54 0.97 0.78 -5.31
CA VAL A 54 1.81 0.03 -6.24
C VAL A 54 0.91 -0.82 -7.12
N HIS A 55 0.98 -0.60 -8.43
CA HIS A 55 0.28 -1.42 -9.41
C HIS A 55 1.25 -2.49 -9.93
N ALA A 56 0.88 -3.74 -9.70
CA ALA A 56 1.59 -4.90 -10.21
C ALA A 56 0.90 -5.43 -11.45
N SER A 57 1.67 -5.74 -12.49
CA SER A 57 1.18 -6.37 -13.71
C SER A 57 2.14 -7.43 -14.20
N ASN A 58 1.65 -8.29 -15.10
CA ASN A 58 2.38 -9.44 -15.63
C ASN A 58 2.81 -10.43 -14.52
N ILE A 59 1.93 -10.57 -13.52
CA ILE A 59 2.08 -11.57 -12.46
C ILE A 59 1.90 -12.97 -13.09
N ALA A 60 2.80 -13.88 -12.75
CA ALA A 60 2.78 -15.23 -13.28
C ALA A 60 1.53 -15.99 -12.82
N GLN A 61 0.72 -16.45 -13.75
CA GLN A 61 -0.40 -17.36 -13.47
C GLN A 61 0.10 -18.79 -13.31
N LYS A 62 -0.27 -19.45 -12.22
CA LYS A 62 -0.08 -20.90 -12.04
C LYS A 62 -1.33 -21.66 -12.51
N PHE A 63 -2.49 -21.05 -12.37
CA PHE A 63 -3.79 -21.53 -12.84
C PHE A 63 -4.53 -20.45 -13.63
N ASP A 64 -5.46 -20.84 -14.49
CA ASP A 64 -6.22 -19.92 -15.36
C ASP A 64 -7.04 -18.89 -14.57
N CYS A 65 -7.36 -19.17 -13.30
CA CYS A 65 -8.09 -18.26 -12.41
C CYS A 65 -7.19 -17.30 -11.63
N ASP A 66 -5.86 -17.42 -11.74
CA ASP A 66 -4.95 -16.56 -10.99
C ASP A 66 -4.95 -15.13 -11.57
N PRO A 67 -4.88 -14.09 -10.74
CA PRO A 67 -4.80 -12.72 -11.22
C PRO A 67 -3.46 -12.43 -11.91
N THR A 68 -3.50 -11.71 -13.02
CA THR A 68 -2.28 -11.20 -13.70
C THR A 68 -1.90 -9.78 -13.28
N LYS A 69 -2.77 -9.15 -12.49
CA LYS A 69 -2.65 -7.78 -12.02
C LYS A 69 -3.09 -7.69 -10.57
N ALA A 70 -2.48 -6.79 -9.83
CA ALA A 70 -2.86 -6.51 -8.46
C ALA A 70 -2.50 -5.07 -8.09
N THR A 71 -3.10 -4.56 -7.04
CA THR A 71 -2.71 -3.29 -6.41
C THR A 71 -2.34 -3.54 -4.96
N PHE A 72 -1.29 -2.88 -4.50
CA PHE A 72 -0.86 -2.85 -3.12
C PHE A 72 -0.84 -1.41 -2.63
N ASP A 73 -1.78 -1.09 -1.75
CA ASP A 73 -1.93 0.22 -1.14
C ASP A 73 -1.34 0.22 0.26
N VAL A 74 -0.51 1.22 0.54
CA VAL A 74 0.11 1.42 1.84
C VAL A 74 -0.28 2.80 2.35
N VAL A 75 -0.90 2.83 3.52
CA VAL A 75 -1.25 4.06 4.24
C VAL A 75 -0.42 4.11 5.52
N ALA A 76 0.42 5.13 5.65
CA ALA A 76 1.07 5.44 6.93
C ALA A 76 0.43 6.66 7.58
N THR A 77 0.36 6.66 8.91
CA THR A 77 -0.13 7.80 9.71
C THR A 77 0.62 7.85 11.03
N GLU A 78 0.69 9.03 11.64
CA GLU A 78 1.18 9.15 13.02
C GLU A 78 0.32 8.31 13.97
N ALA A 79 0.96 7.61 14.91
CA ALA A 79 0.28 6.83 15.94
C ALA A 79 0.59 7.38 17.34
N PHE A 80 -0.43 7.48 18.19
CA PHE A 80 -0.33 8.07 19.54
C PHE A 80 0.03 7.06 20.64
N SER A 81 0.45 5.84 20.27
CA SER A 81 0.72 4.74 21.22
C SER A 81 2.21 4.40 21.33
N ASN A 82 2.55 3.13 21.60
CA ASN A 82 3.93 2.65 21.75
C ASN A 82 4.77 2.67 20.46
N ALA A 83 4.14 2.83 19.29
CA ALA A 83 4.79 3.00 18.00
C ALA A 83 4.49 4.42 17.46
N PRO A 84 5.49 5.14 16.94
CA PRO A 84 5.31 6.52 16.45
C PRO A 84 4.53 6.58 15.12
N ILE A 85 4.48 5.49 14.35
CA ILE A 85 3.80 5.40 13.06
C ILE A 85 3.02 4.10 12.99
N ALA A 86 1.77 4.18 12.52
CA ALA A 86 1.00 3.03 12.08
C ALA A 86 1.04 2.92 10.56
N VAL A 87 1.13 1.68 10.05
CA VAL A 87 1.09 1.39 8.62
C VAL A 87 -0.02 0.37 8.36
N PHE A 88 -0.93 0.70 7.46
CA PHE A 88 -2.01 -0.14 6.98
C PHE A 88 -1.72 -0.52 5.53
N MET A 89 -1.88 -1.80 5.22
CA MET A 89 -1.60 -2.36 3.90
C MET A 89 -2.86 -3.03 3.36
N VAL A 90 -3.24 -2.69 2.13
CA VAL A 90 -4.38 -3.29 1.43
C VAL A 90 -3.85 -3.91 0.14
N HIS A 91 -3.99 -5.23 0.03
CA HIS A 91 -3.69 -5.96 -1.20
C HIS A 91 -4.99 -6.30 -1.91
N THR A 92 -5.06 -6.00 -3.21
CA THR A 92 -6.22 -6.28 -4.06
C THR A 92 -5.80 -6.90 -5.38
N GLU A 93 -6.34 -8.09 -5.65
CA GLU A 93 -6.20 -8.76 -6.93
C GLU A 93 -7.11 -8.10 -7.97
N GLN A 94 -6.67 -8.04 -9.23
CA GLN A 94 -7.41 -7.41 -10.32
C GLN A 94 -7.62 -8.37 -11.49
N GLY A 95 -8.70 -8.15 -12.25
CA GLY A 95 -9.01 -8.93 -13.45
C GLY A 95 -9.61 -10.30 -13.18
N ILE A 96 -10.09 -10.54 -11.96
CA ILE A 96 -10.85 -11.73 -11.55
C ILE A 96 -12.25 -11.32 -11.08
N ASP A 97 -13.21 -12.24 -11.17
CA ASP A 97 -14.58 -12.00 -10.71
C ASP A 97 -14.59 -11.74 -9.20
N GLY A 98 -15.26 -10.66 -8.78
CA GLY A 98 -15.36 -10.26 -7.38
C GLY A 98 -14.16 -9.47 -6.83
N ALA A 99 -13.19 -9.10 -7.68
CA ALA A 99 -12.12 -8.18 -7.32
C ALA A 99 -12.67 -6.85 -6.78
N LEU A 100 -12.04 -6.32 -5.73
CA LEU A 100 -12.38 -5.01 -5.18
C LEU A 100 -12.01 -3.91 -6.18
N THR A 101 -12.90 -2.95 -6.36
CA THR A 101 -12.62 -1.74 -7.16
C THR A 101 -11.78 -0.75 -6.34
N ILE A 102 -11.15 0.21 -7.04
CA ILE A 102 -10.39 1.28 -6.39
C ILE A 102 -11.30 2.08 -5.44
N GLU A 103 -12.56 2.33 -5.82
CA GLU A 103 -13.51 3.04 -4.96
C GLU A 103 -13.84 2.27 -3.68
N GLN A 104 -13.86 0.94 -3.72
CA GLN A 104 -14.06 0.11 -2.54
C GLN A 104 -12.83 0.12 -1.63
N VAL A 105 -11.63 0.15 -2.21
CA VAL A 105 -10.39 0.33 -1.43
C VAL A 105 -10.37 1.72 -0.79
N ASP A 106 -10.76 2.76 -1.51
CA ASP A 106 -10.89 4.12 -0.98
C ASP A 106 -11.89 4.17 0.18
N GLN A 107 -13.01 3.47 0.08
CA GLN A 107 -13.96 3.32 1.18
C GLN A 107 -13.32 2.64 2.39
N ILE A 108 -12.61 1.53 2.21
CA ILE A 108 -11.90 0.85 3.32
C ILE A 108 -10.91 1.82 3.98
N VAL A 109 -10.08 2.51 3.20
CA VAL A 109 -9.11 3.49 3.71
C VAL A 109 -9.81 4.63 4.44
N SER A 110 -10.96 5.09 3.95
CA SER A 110 -11.75 6.15 4.60
C SER A 110 -12.35 5.74 5.96
N THR A 111 -12.44 4.44 6.24
CA THR A 111 -12.88 3.94 7.55
C THR A 111 -11.78 3.90 8.60
N LEU A 112 -10.52 4.15 8.21
CA LEU A 112 -9.41 4.28 9.16
C LEU A 112 -9.69 5.46 10.07
N HIS A 113 -9.73 5.17 11.36
CA HIS A 113 -9.91 6.15 12.43
C HIS A 113 -8.95 5.81 13.55
N ARG A 114 -8.60 6.83 14.33
CA ARG A 114 -7.82 6.65 15.54
C ARG A 114 -8.72 6.01 16.61
N LYS A 115 -8.22 4.98 17.26
CA LYS A 115 -8.86 4.44 18.47
C LYS A 115 -8.46 5.33 19.65
N ASP A 116 -9.47 5.88 20.33
CA ASP A 116 -9.32 6.65 21.58
C ASP A 116 -8.67 5.82 22.71
#